data_AF-A0A848V471-F1
#
_entry.id   AF-A0A848V471-F1
#
_cell.length_a   1.000
_cell.length_b   1.000
_cell.length_c   1.000
_cell.angle_alpha   90.00
_cell.angle_beta   90.00
_cell.angle_gamma   90.00
#
_symmetry.space_group_name_H-M   'P 1'
#
loop_
_entity.id
_entity.type
_entity.pdbx_description
1 polymer ?
#
loop_
_entity_poly.entity_id
_entity_poly.type
_entity_poly.pdbx_seq_one_letter_code
_entity_poly.pdbx_strand_id
1 'polypeptide(L)'
;MMRVVLIPVDEIYVPASKKKEFDEEKVLPLAEEILENDDQKPIYVRKGKGRYVLQSGVHRLEAIKLLGSDKIKAYVVQAQKF
;
A
#
# COMPACT_ATOMS: atom_id res chain seq x y z
N MET A 1 0.87 5.09 19.26
CA MET A 1 0.64 3.70 18.81
C MET A 1 0.11 3.76 17.38
N MET A 2 0.85 3.26 16.39
CA MET A 2 0.35 3.15 15.02
C MET A 2 -0.66 2.00 14.96
N ARG A 3 -1.88 2.28 14.52
CA ARG A 3 -2.92 1.26 14.34
C ARG A 3 -2.94 0.82 12.88
N VAL A 4 -3.00 -0.48 12.65
CA VAL A 4 -3.28 -1.05 11.33
C VAL A 4 -4.77 -0.89 11.06
N VAL A 5 -5.12 -0.37 9.89
CA VAL A 5 -6.49 -0.30 9.39
C VAL A 5 -6.58 -0.95 8.02
N LEU A 6 -7.73 -1.54 7.70
CA LEU A 6 -8.01 -2.02 6.36
C LEU A 6 -8.56 -0.86 5.53
N ILE A 7 -7.92 -0.58 4.40
CA ILE A 7 -8.31 0.52 3.51
C ILE A 7 -8.60 -0.07 2.12
N PRO A 8 -9.69 0.38 1.46
CA PRO A 8 -9.95 -0.01 0.07
C PRO A 8 -8.81 0.42 -0.84
N VAL A 9 -8.35 -0.46 -1.74
CA VAL A 9 -7.27 -0.14 -2.69
C VAL A 9 -7.62 1.06 -3.56
N ASP A 10 -8.90 1.24 -3.92
CA ASP A 10 -9.41 2.36 -4.71
C ASP A 10 -9.32 3.72 -4.01
N GLU A 11 -9.33 3.75 -2.67
CA GLU A 11 -9.21 4.99 -1.91
C GLU A 11 -7.74 5.46 -1.76
N ILE A 12 -6.79 4.62 -2.18
CA ILE A 12 -5.35 4.88 -2.06
C ILE A 12 -4.82 5.53 -3.33
N TYR A 13 -4.54 6.82 -3.22
CA TYR A 13 -3.86 7.58 -4.24
C TYR A 13 -2.35 7.34 -4.22
N VAL A 14 -1.81 6.86 -5.34
CA VAL A 14 -0.37 6.68 -5.56
C VAL A 14 0.20 7.94 -6.22
N PRO A 15 1.09 8.70 -5.54
CA PRO A 15 1.71 9.88 -6.13
C PRO A 15 2.67 9.50 -7.27
N ALA A 16 2.81 10.38 -8.26
CA ALA A 16 3.66 10.14 -9.44
C ALA A 16 5.12 9.81 -9.08
N SER A 17 5.66 10.41 -8.02
CA SER A 17 7.01 10.09 -7.52
C SER A 17 7.17 8.63 -7.14
N LYS A 18 6.15 8.02 -6.52
CA LYS A 18 6.18 6.60 -6.13
C LYS A 18 5.94 5.66 -7.30
N LYS A 19 5.19 6.11 -8.33
CA LYS A 19 5.09 5.38 -9.60
C LYS A 19 6.41 5.33 -10.37
N LYS A 20 7.33 6.27 -10.16
CA LYS A 20 8.68 6.19 -10.76
C LYS A 20 9.59 5.17 -10.08
N GLU A 21 9.38 4.93 -8.79
CA GLU A 21 10.09 3.90 -8.01
C GLU A 21 9.43 2.51 -8.15
N PHE A 22 8.31 2.43 -8.88
CA PHE A 22 7.60 1.19 -9.14
C PHE A 22 8.41 0.33 -10.12
N ASP A 23 8.45 -0.96 -9.83
CA ASP A 23 9.17 -1.97 -10.60
C ASP A 23 8.25 -3.17 -10.71
N GLU A 24 7.75 -3.41 -11.92
CA GLU A 24 6.76 -4.46 -12.20
C GLU A 24 7.33 -5.86 -11.98
N GLU A 25 8.62 -6.06 -12.22
CA GLU A 25 9.29 -7.36 -12.03
C GLU A 25 9.27 -7.79 -10.56
N LYS A 26 9.20 -6.83 -9.63
CA LYS A 26 9.11 -7.10 -8.18
C LYS A 26 7.69 -7.38 -7.70
N VAL A 27 6.66 -7.18 -8.53
CA VAL A 27 5.25 -7.32 -8.11
C VAL A 27 4.84 -8.79 -8.03
N LEU A 28 5.17 -9.57 -9.07
CA LEU A 28 4.90 -11.01 -9.15
C LEU A 28 5.44 -11.80 -7.94
N PRO A 29 6.75 -11.76 -7.62
CA PRO A 29 7.29 -12.52 -6.50
C PRO A 29 6.72 -12.06 -5.15
N LEU A 30 6.31 -10.79 -5.05
CA LEU A 30 5.69 -10.25 -3.84
C LEU A 30 4.23 -10.70 -3.69
N ALA A 31 3.50 -10.86 -4.81
CA ALA A 31 2.17 -11.44 -4.81
C ALA A 31 2.22 -12.92 -4.41
N GLU A 32 3.20 -13.66 -4.90
CA GLU A 32 3.48 -15.05 -4.47
C GLU A 32 3.82 -15.11 -2.97
N GLU A 33 4.72 -14.23 -2.47
CA GLU A 33 5.06 -14.16 -1.03
C GLU A 33 3.80 -13.90 -0.18
N ILE A 34 2.88 -13.05 -0.65
CA ILE A 34 1.62 -12.74 0.05
C ILE A 34 0.64 -13.92 0.02
N LEU A 35 0.62 -14.71 -1.06
CA LEU A 35 -0.20 -15.91 -1.14
C LEU A 35 0.34 -17.02 -0.23
N GLU A 36 1.66 -17.17 -0.15
CA GLU A 36 2.32 -18.16 0.71
C GLU A 36 2.29 -17.77 2.19
N ASN A 37 2.33 -16.47 2.49
CA ASN A 37 2.35 -15.95 3.86
C ASN A 37 1.08 -15.16 4.18
N ASP A 38 0.26 -15.68 5.09
CA ASP A 38 -0.93 -15.00 5.63
C ASP A 38 -0.63 -13.62 6.26
N ASP A 39 0.63 -13.35 6.61
CA ASP A 39 1.02 -12.11 7.27
C ASP A 39 1.36 -11.00 6.27
N GLN A 40 0.29 -10.44 5.70
CA GLN A 40 0.36 -9.28 4.81
C GLN A 40 0.96 -8.06 5.54
N LYS A 41 2.24 -7.75 5.24
CA LYS A 41 2.95 -6.57 5.75
C LYS A 41 2.18 -5.28 5.40
N PRO A 42 1.76 -4.46 6.38
CA PRO A 42 0.99 -3.26 6.09
C PRO A 42 1.77 -2.24 5.27
N ILE A 43 1.05 -1.45 4.46
CA ILE A 43 1.61 -0.30 3.74
C ILE A 43 1.55 0.96 4.61
N TYR A 44 2.24 2.02 4.19
CA TYR A 44 2.17 3.31 4.88
C TYR A 44 1.38 4.31 4.04
N VAL A 45 0.34 4.87 4.64
CA VAL A 45 -0.48 5.89 4.01
C VAL A 45 -0.64 7.09 4.94
N ARG A 46 -0.85 8.27 4.36
CA ARG A 46 -1.27 9.45 5.11
C ARG A 46 -2.68 9.83 4.72
N LYS A 47 -3.43 10.44 5.66
CA LYS A 47 -4.75 11.00 5.35
C LYS A 47 -4.58 12.34 4.62
N GLY A 48 -5.01 12.41 3.37
CA GLY A 48 -5.09 13.63 2.57
C GLY A 48 -6.46 14.29 2.66
N LYS A 49 -6.73 15.25 1.76
CA LYS A 49 -8.07 15.85 1.59
C LYS A 49 -9.01 14.82 0.93
N GLY A 50 -9.70 14.03 1.74
CA GLY A 50 -10.72 13.06 1.30
C GLY A 50 -10.23 11.75 0.69
N ARG A 51 -8.92 11.47 0.74
CA ARG A 51 -8.30 10.23 0.22
C ARG A 51 -7.08 9.83 1.01
N TYR A 52 -6.67 8.57 0.90
CA TYR A 52 -5.41 8.10 1.46
C TYR A 52 -4.30 8.30 0.42
N VAL A 53 -3.17 8.86 0.85
CA VAL A 53 -2.02 9.05 -0.04
C VAL A 53 -0.95 8.05 0.35
N LEU A 54 -0.54 7.21 -0.59
CA LEU A 54 0.54 6.25 -0.38
C LEU A 54 1.83 6.99 -0.02
N GLN A 55 2.49 6.55 1.04
CA GLN A 55 3.81 7.01 1.45
C GLN A 55 4.88 5.95 1.14
N SER A 56 4.58 4.67 1.41
CA SER A 56 5.50 3.56 1.14
C SER A 56 4.74 2.24 0.92
N GLY A 57 5.34 1.33 0.16
CA GLY A 57 4.77 0.02 -0.18
C GLY A 57 4.05 -0.04 -1.53
N VAL A 58 4.56 0.66 -2.55
CA VAL A 58 3.95 0.68 -3.89
C VAL A 58 3.87 -0.72 -4.52
N HIS A 59 4.93 -1.53 -4.42
CA HIS A 59 4.94 -2.89 -4.95
C HIS A 59 3.90 -3.78 -4.28
N ARG A 60 3.70 -3.65 -2.95
CA ARG A 60 2.67 -4.41 -2.21
C ARG A 60 1.27 -4.01 -2.61
N LEU A 61 1.03 -2.72 -2.81
CA LEU A 61 -0.26 -2.23 -3.26
C LEU A 61 -0.61 -2.83 -4.62
N GLU A 62 0.34 -2.85 -5.55
CA GLU A 62 0.14 -3.42 -6.88
C GLU A 62 0.04 -4.95 -6.85
N ALA A 63 0.80 -5.63 -5.99
CA ALA A 63 0.67 -7.08 -5.79
C ALA A 63 -0.73 -7.46 -5.30
N ILE A 64 -1.28 -6.71 -4.34
CA ILE A 64 -2.64 -6.94 -3.83
C ILE A 64 -3.72 -6.66 -4.88
N LYS A 65 -3.52 -5.65 -5.72
CA LYS A 65 -4.39 -5.41 -6.87
C LYS A 65 -4.32 -6.55 -7.89
N LEU A 66 -3.11 -7.07 -8.15
CA LEU A 66 -2.91 -8.20 -9.06
C LEU A 66 -3.60 -9.47 -8.55
N LEU A 67 -3.60 -9.67 -7.23
CA LEU A 67 -4.33 -10.75 -6.56
C LEU A 67 -5.86 -10.54 -6.51
N GLY A 68 -6.38 -9.40 -6.98
CA GLY A 68 -7.81 -9.09 -6.98
C GLY A 68 -8.41 -8.81 -5.60
N SER A 69 -7.58 -8.40 -4.63
CA SER A 69 -8.03 -8.08 -3.28
C SER A 69 -8.47 -6.61 -3.16
N ASP A 70 -9.68 -6.38 -2.65
CA ASP A 70 -10.28 -5.03 -2.55
C ASP A 70 -9.74 -4.19 -1.40
N LYS A 71 -9.04 -4.80 -0.43
CA LYS A 71 -8.59 -4.14 0.80
C LYS A 71 -7.14 -4.50 1.12
N ILE A 72 -6.42 -3.55 1.69
CA ILE A 72 -5.03 -3.72 2.15
C ILE A 72 -4.85 -3.21 3.57
N LYS A 73 -4.06 -3.93 4.37
CA LYS A 73 -3.62 -3.46 5.69
C LYS A 73 -2.71 -2.24 5.52
N ALA A 74 -3.01 -1.16 6.23
CA ALA A 74 -2.22 0.06 6.17
C ALA A 74 -2.04 0.73 7.53
N TYR A 75 -0.85 1.28 7.75
CA TYR A 75 -0.58 2.24 8.82
C TYR A 75 -0.93 3.64 8.36
N VAL A 76 -1.88 4.28 9.06
CA VAL A 76 -2.20 5.69 8.84
C VAL A 76 -1.22 6.53 9.65
N VAL A 77 -0.27 7.14 8.98
CA VAL A 77 0.70 8.06 9.58
C VAL A 77 0.20 9.50 9.47
N GLN A 78 0.49 10.31 10.49
CA GLN A 78 0.32 11.76 10.38
C GLN A 78 1.43 12.33 9.50
N ALA A 79 1.15 13.43 8.79
CA ALA A 79 2.19 14.16 8.10
C ALA A 79 3.24 14.58 9.13
N GLN A 80 4.51 14.23 8.87
CA GLN A 80 5.62 14.66 9.71
C GLN A 80 5.62 16.19 9.68
N LYS A 81 5.33 16.82 10.81
CA LYS A 81 5.48 18.28 10.97
C LYS A 81 6.97 18.55 10.90
N PHE A 82 7.43 19.12 9.79
CA PHE A 82 8.73 19.77 9.71
C PHE A 82 8.65 21.13 10.39
#